data_AF-A0A958DKE1-F1
#
_entry.id   AF-A0A958DKE1-F1
#
_cell.length_a   1.000
_cell.length_b   1.000
_cell.length_c   1.000
_cell.angle_alpha   90.00
_cell.angle_beta   90.00
_cell.angle_gamma   90.00
#
_symmetry.space_group_name_H-M   'P 1'
#
loop_
_entity.id
_entity.type
_entity.pdbx_description
1 polymer ?
#
loop_
_entity_poly.entity_id
_entity_poly.type
_entity_poly.pdbx_seq_one_letter_code
_entity_poly.pdbx_strand_id
1 'polypeptide(L)'
;ALKHNRAFGEAFLQAYDIAQEYGRHLYYSGARPWVITDHFCGAYQKALIVTPEGALSGCYEVSGPEHPLFSRFHFGTIADGPEVKVDQTARRRYEATLRERKALCANCFCYWHCAGDCPVKTGSTADNGHLQFSGRCDLNRCLTRELLIRYLAEGDGLWQG
;
A
#
# COMPACT_ATOMS: atom_id res chain seq x y z
N ALA A 1 10.91 -2.36 -16.82
CA ALA A 1 9.78 -2.33 -15.87
C ALA A 1 8.48 -2.90 -16.48
N LEU A 2 7.96 -2.36 -17.58
CA LEU A 2 6.65 -2.75 -18.15
C LEU A 2 6.53 -4.25 -18.55
N LYS A 3 7.58 -4.86 -19.12
CA LYS A 3 7.57 -6.29 -19.50
C LYS A 3 7.40 -7.22 -18.30
N HIS A 4 8.08 -6.93 -17.19
CA HIS A 4 7.99 -7.73 -15.97
C HIS A 4 6.63 -7.57 -15.29
N ASN A 5 6.06 -6.36 -15.28
CA ASN A 5 4.73 -6.13 -14.70
C ASN A 5 3.63 -6.85 -15.47
N ARG A 6 3.71 -6.88 -16.81
CA ARG A 6 2.76 -7.63 -17.62
C ARG A 6 2.86 -9.13 -17.34
N ALA A 7 4.07 -9.69 -17.40
CA ALA A 7 4.28 -11.11 -17.12
C ALA A 7 3.81 -11.50 -15.70
N PHE A 8 4.10 -10.66 -14.71
CA PHE A 8 3.59 -10.86 -13.35
C PHE A 8 2.06 -10.81 -13.30
N GLY A 9 1.44 -9.81 -13.95
CA GLY A 9 -0.02 -9.66 -13.95
C GLY A 9 -0.74 -10.86 -14.58
N GLU A 10 -0.24 -11.33 -15.72
CA GLU A 10 -0.74 -12.53 -16.41
C GLU A 10 -0.60 -13.78 -15.53
N ALA A 11 0.59 -14.02 -14.96
CA ALA A 11 0.82 -15.16 -14.07
C ALA A 11 -0.01 -15.09 -12.79
N PHE A 12 -0.19 -13.89 -12.21
CA PHE A 12 -1.03 -13.70 -11.03
C PHE A 12 -2.50 -14.02 -11.33
N LEU A 13 -3.05 -13.59 -12.46
CA LEU A 13 -4.43 -13.87 -12.82
C LEU A 13 -4.66 -15.37 -13.09
N GLN A 14 -3.70 -16.05 -13.75
CA GLN A 14 -3.75 -17.50 -13.89
C GLN A 14 -3.73 -18.20 -12.53
N ALA A 15 -2.86 -17.77 -11.62
CA ALA A 15 -2.81 -18.32 -10.27
C ALA A 15 -4.09 -18.01 -9.46
N TYR A 16 -4.71 -16.85 -9.69
CA TYR A 16 -5.98 -16.48 -9.07
C TYR A 16 -7.11 -17.40 -9.53
N ASP A 17 -7.23 -17.64 -10.84
CA ASP A 17 -8.26 -18.51 -11.41
C ASP A 17 -8.12 -19.95 -10.87
N ILE A 18 -6.88 -20.46 -10.79
CA ILE A 18 -6.60 -21.76 -10.15
C ILE A 18 -7.01 -21.71 -8.66
N ALA A 19 -6.62 -20.68 -7.92
CA ALA A 19 -6.97 -20.59 -6.49
C ALA A 19 -8.49 -20.62 -6.26
N GLN A 20 -9.26 -19.90 -7.10
CA GLN A 20 -10.72 -19.89 -7.05
C GLN A 20 -11.33 -21.28 -7.31
N GLU A 21 -10.83 -22.03 -8.29
CA GLU A 21 -11.27 -23.40 -8.58
C GLU A 21 -11.17 -24.32 -7.35
N TYR A 22 -10.15 -24.11 -6.51
CA TYR A 22 -9.93 -24.86 -5.27
C TYR A 22 -10.48 -24.19 -4.01
N GLY A 23 -11.32 -23.15 -4.15
CA GLY A 23 -11.91 -22.41 -3.02
C GLY A 23 -10.88 -21.74 -2.12
N ARG A 24 -9.75 -21.30 -2.69
CA ARG A 24 -8.66 -20.61 -1.98
C ARG A 24 -8.67 -19.13 -2.30
N HIS A 25 -8.52 -18.31 -1.27
CA HIS A 25 -8.40 -16.87 -1.42
C HIS A 25 -6.94 -16.49 -1.70
N LEU A 26 -6.61 -16.29 -2.99
CA LEU A 26 -5.36 -15.65 -3.40
C LEU A 26 -5.60 -14.16 -3.61
N TYR A 27 -4.72 -13.32 -3.07
CA TYR A 27 -4.82 -11.88 -3.28
C TYR A 27 -3.46 -11.21 -3.45
N TYR A 28 -3.50 -10.04 -4.09
CA TYR A 28 -2.38 -9.12 -4.21
C TYR A 28 -2.75 -7.81 -3.54
N SER A 29 -1.91 -7.32 -2.63
CA SER A 29 -2.23 -6.18 -1.76
C SER A 29 -2.60 -4.90 -2.52
N GLY A 30 -2.07 -4.72 -3.75
CA GLY A 30 -2.34 -3.56 -4.61
C GLY A 30 -3.65 -3.63 -5.40
N ALA A 31 -4.33 -4.78 -5.43
CA ALA A 31 -5.59 -4.99 -6.11
C ALA A 31 -6.53 -5.83 -5.23
N ARG A 32 -7.35 -5.14 -4.45
CA ARG A 32 -8.31 -5.73 -3.50
C ARG A 32 -9.72 -5.21 -3.81
N PRO A 33 -10.42 -5.77 -4.80
CA PRO A 33 -11.78 -5.36 -5.14
C PRO A 33 -12.70 -5.34 -3.93
N TRP A 34 -12.61 -6.32 -3.04
CA TRP A 34 -13.42 -6.44 -1.80
C TRP A 34 -13.11 -5.43 -0.68
N VAL A 35 -12.24 -4.44 -0.93
CA VAL A 35 -11.85 -3.45 0.08
C VAL A 35 -12.18 -2.05 -0.42
N ILE A 36 -12.93 -1.32 0.40
CA ILE A 36 -13.14 0.12 0.29
C ILE A 36 -12.43 0.77 1.50
N THR A 37 -11.35 1.50 1.24
CA THR A 37 -10.53 2.11 2.31
C THR A 37 -9.99 3.48 1.90
N ASP A 38 -9.75 4.35 2.88
CA ASP A 38 -9.11 5.64 2.67
C ASP A 38 -7.57 5.58 2.78
N HIS A 39 -7.01 4.43 3.16
CA HIS A 39 -5.57 4.19 3.27
C HIS A 39 -5.18 2.76 2.84
N PHE A 40 -3.99 2.59 2.27
CA PHE A 40 -3.53 1.28 1.78
C PHE A 40 -3.34 0.26 2.92
N CYS A 41 -2.58 0.65 3.95
CA CYS A 41 -2.25 -0.15 5.13
C CYS A 41 -2.32 0.71 6.39
N GLY A 42 -2.87 0.16 7.47
CA GLY A 42 -3.05 0.85 8.75
C GLY A 42 -1.82 0.88 9.66
N ALA A 43 -0.65 0.39 9.21
CA ALA A 43 0.55 0.26 10.05
C ALA A 43 0.88 1.55 10.81
N TYR A 44 0.92 2.69 10.12
CA TYR A 44 1.26 3.96 10.76
C TYR A 44 0.18 4.51 11.73
N GLN A 45 -1.07 4.03 11.63
CA GLN A 45 -2.18 4.48 12.48
C GLN A 45 -2.44 3.55 13.66
N LYS A 46 -2.32 2.24 13.42
CA LYS A 46 -2.80 1.17 14.28
C LYS A 46 -1.69 0.29 14.84
N ALA A 47 -0.46 0.41 14.33
CA ALA A 47 0.69 -0.33 14.85
C ALA A 47 1.68 0.64 15.49
N LEU A 48 2.26 0.19 16.61
CA LEU A 48 3.47 0.78 17.17
C LEU A 48 4.62 -0.15 16.80
N ILE A 49 5.41 0.24 15.80
CA ILE A 49 6.53 -0.57 15.32
C ILE A 49 7.79 -0.03 15.98
N VAL A 50 8.47 -0.89 16.73
CA VAL A 50 9.67 -0.55 17.48
C VAL A 50 10.83 -1.36 16.89
N THR A 51 11.91 -0.69 16.51
CA THR A 51 13.14 -1.35 16.03
C THR A 51 13.98 -1.84 17.23
N PRO A 52 14.94 -2.76 17.05
CA PRO A 52 15.82 -3.19 18.13
C PRO A 52 16.59 -2.04 18.81
N GLU A 53 16.86 -0.96 18.10
CA GLU A 53 17.54 0.25 18.58
C GLU A 53 16.58 1.22 19.29
N GLY A 54 15.31 0.84 19.45
CA GLY A 54 14.29 1.66 20.10
C GLY A 54 13.65 2.71 19.20
N ALA A 55 13.86 2.70 17.89
CA ALA A 55 13.21 3.66 17.00
C ALA A 55 11.74 3.31 16.75
N LEU A 56 10.86 4.32 16.72
CA LEU A 56 9.47 4.17 16.35
C LEU A 56 9.33 4.36 14.84
N SER A 57 8.89 3.33 14.14
CA SER A 57 8.70 3.35 12.69
C SER A 57 7.21 3.30 12.32
N GLY A 58 6.85 3.94 11.20
CA GLY A 58 5.52 3.85 10.61
C GLY A 58 5.30 2.60 9.74
N CYS A 59 6.35 1.82 9.47
CA CYS A 59 6.28 0.62 8.65
C CYS A 59 7.37 -0.38 9.01
N TYR A 60 7.03 -1.68 9.05
CA TYR A 60 7.99 -2.74 9.35
C TYR A 60 9.00 -2.98 8.22
N GLU A 61 8.71 -2.52 6.99
CA GLU A 61 9.68 -2.55 5.88
C GLU A 61 10.78 -1.48 6.04
N VAL A 62 10.58 -0.51 6.93
CA VAL A 62 11.55 0.56 7.22
C VAL A 62 12.13 0.30 8.60
N SER A 63 13.12 -0.60 8.63
CA SER A 63 13.65 -1.26 9.83
C SER A 63 14.67 -0.45 10.62
N GLY A 64 15.32 0.55 10.01
CA GLY A 64 16.41 1.25 10.66
C GLY A 64 16.97 2.41 9.83
N PRO A 65 17.93 3.18 10.39
CA PRO A 65 18.52 4.37 9.77
C PRO A 65 19.17 4.13 8.40
N GLU A 66 19.58 2.90 8.12
CA GLU A 66 20.14 2.46 6.85
C GLU A 66 19.10 2.41 5.72
N HIS A 67 17.81 2.31 6.05
CA HIS A 67 16.76 2.28 5.05
C HIS A 67 16.59 3.67 4.41
N PRO A 68 16.58 3.80 3.06
CA PRO A 68 16.55 5.11 2.38
C PRO A 68 15.35 6.00 2.75
N LEU A 69 14.25 5.40 3.21
CA LEU A 69 13.03 6.11 3.62
C LEU A 69 12.93 6.36 5.14
N PHE A 70 13.94 5.99 5.94
CA PHE A 70 13.85 6.02 7.42
C PHE A 70 13.37 7.37 7.96
N SER A 71 13.96 8.48 7.50
CA SER A 71 13.59 9.84 7.93
C SER A 71 12.11 10.20 7.71
N ARG A 72 11.41 9.51 6.79
CA ARG A 72 9.99 9.74 6.51
C ARG A 72 9.05 8.88 7.36
N PHE A 73 9.53 7.73 7.83
CA PHE A 73 8.75 6.78 8.63
C PHE A 73 9.13 6.80 10.11
N HIS A 74 10.21 7.47 10.48
CA HIS A 74 10.64 7.62 11.86
C HIS A 74 9.74 8.62 12.62
N PHE A 75 9.07 8.15 13.67
CA PHE A 75 8.09 8.90 14.45
C PHE A 75 8.49 9.06 15.92
N GLY A 76 9.73 8.75 16.30
CA GLY A 76 10.21 8.94 17.66
C GLY A 76 10.99 7.74 18.18
N THR A 77 11.15 7.65 19.50
CA THR A 77 12.00 6.63 20.13
C THR A 77 11.43 6.12 21.45
N ILE A 78 11.85 4.91 21.83
CA ILE A 78 11.76 4.34 23.16
C ILE A 78 13.19 4.28 23.69
N ALA A 79 13.47 4.98 24.79
CA ALA A 79 14.76 4.93 25.47
C ALA A 79 14.81 3.73 26.44
N ASP A 80 15.90 3.56 27.20
CA ASP A 80 16.08 2.48 28.19
C ASP A 80 15.09 2.50 29.40
N GLY A 81 14.03 3.31 29.33
CA GLY A 81 12.98 3.44 30.35
C GLY A 81 11.58 3.28 29.77
N PRO A 82 10.52 3.40 30.59
CA PRO A 82 9.13 3.19 30.15
C PRO A 82 8.58 4.30 29.25
N GLU A 83 9.36 5.34 28.97
CA GLU A 83 8.93 6.52 28.24
C GLU A 83 8.96 6.29 26.73
N VAL A 84 7.80 6.44 26.09
CA VAL A 84 7.66 6.44 24.64
C VAL A 84 7.59 7.88 24.16
N LYS A 85 8.62 8.33 23.41
CA LYS A 85 8.67 9.67 22.83
C LYS A 85 8.17 9.62 21.40
N VAL A 86 7.02 10.25 21.14
CA VAL A 86 6.41 10.30 19.81
C VAL A 86 6.56 11.71 19.22
N ASP A 87 7.20 11.80 18.06
CA ASP A 87 7.22 13.00 17.23
C ASP A 87 5.89 13.13 16.45
N GLN A 88 4.96 13.85 17.06
CA GLN A 88 3.66 14.15 16.45
C GLN A 88 3.77 14.99 15.18
N THR A 89 4.83 15.76 15.01
CA THR A 89 5.04 16.58 13.80
C THR A 89 5.49 15.73 12.64
N ALA A 90 6.42 14.78 12.86
CA ALA A 90 6.80 13.78 11.86
C ALA A 90 5.60 12.95 11.41
N ARG A 91 4.75 12.51 12.35
CA ARG A 91 3.53 11.76 12.04
C ARG A 91 2.54 12.56 11.19
N ARG A 92 2.25 13.82 11.57
CA ARG A 92 1.37 14.70 10.77
C ARG A 92 1.90 14.98 9.37
N ARG A 93 3.22 15.14 9.23
CA ARG A 93 3.88 15.30 7.92
C ARG A 93 3.70 14.06 7.06
N TYR A 94 3.89 12.87 7.63
CA TYR A 94 3.64 11.60 6.93
C TYR A 94 2.18 11.47 6.50
N GLU A 95 1.22 11.79 7.37
CA GLU A 95 -0.21 11.81 7.03
C GLU A 95 -0.54 12.79 5.90
N ALA A 96 0.09 13.96 5.86
CA ALA A 96 -0.05 14.92 4.76
C ALA A 96 0.47 14.33 3.44
N THR A 97 1.64 13.70 3.45
CA THR A 97 2.22 12.99 2.29
C THR A 97 1.26 11.93 1.73
N LEU A 98 0.59 11.15 2.59
CA LEU A 98 -0.39 10.16 2.15
C LEU A 98 -1.64 10.81 1.54
N ARG A 99 -2.13 11.90 2.13
CA ARG A 99 -3.28 12.65 1.61
C ARG A 99 -2.98 13.25 0.23
N GLU A 100 -1.82 13.86 0.06
CA GLU A 100 -1.38 14.41 -1.23
C GLU A 100 -1.27 13.31 -2.29
N ARG A 101 -0.65 12.16 -1.96
CA ARG A 101 -0.59 11.01 -2.86
C ARG A 101 -1.98 10.58 -3.31
N LYS A 102 -2.91 10.41 -2.36
CA LYS A 102 -4.27 9.96 -2.64
C LYS A 102 -5.06 10.97 -3.47
N ALA A 103 -4.83 12.27 -3.29
CA ALA A 103 -5.47 13.32 -4.06
C ALA A 103 -5.19 13.21 -5.57
N LEU A 104 -3.99 12.76 -5.96
CA LEU A 104 -3.65 12.51 -7.36
C LEU A 104 -4.49 11.40 -8.01
N CYS A 105 -5.11 10.54 -7.20
CA CYS A 105 -5.92 9.42 -7.66
C CYS A 105 -7.41 9.77 -7.82
N ALA A 106 -7.84 11.03 -7.63
CA ALA A 106 -9.26 11.41 -7.53
C ALA A 106 -10.16 10.90 -8.68
N ASN A 107 -9.62 10.78 -9.90
CA ASN A 107 -10.34 10.29 -11.08
C ASN A 107 -10.02 8.82 -11.43
N CYS A 108 -9.38 8.07 -10.52
CA CYS A 108 -9.01 6.68 -10.72
C CYS A 108 -10.12 5.76 -10.20
N PHE A 109 -10.60 4.82 -11.01
CA PHE A 109 -11.58 3.82 -10.55
C PHE A 109 -11.06 2.94 -9.40
N CYS A 110 -9.73 2.83 -9.21
CA CYS A 110 -9.12 2.12 -8.09
C CYS A 110 -9.01 2.96 -6.81
N TYR A 111 -9.55 4.19 -6.76
CA TYR A 111 -9.30 5.16 -5.69
C TYR A 111 -9.48 4.58 -4.28
N TRP A 112 -10.52 3.78 -4.07
CA TRP A 112 -10.81 3.16 -2.77
C TRP A 112 -10.16 1.78 -2.57
N HIS A 113 -9.75 1.10 -3.64
CA HIS A 113 -9.22 -0.26 -3.58
C HIS A 113 -7.71 -0.31 -3.27
N CYS A 114 -6.93 0.53 -3.97
CA CYS A 114 -5.50 0.67 -3.69
C CYS A 114 -5.21 1.85 -2.75
N ALA A 115 -6.11 2.84 -2.63
CA ALA A 115 -5.99 3.98 -1.72
C ALA A 115 -4.63 4.68 -1.74
N GLY A 116 -4.03 4.81 -2.93
CA GLY A 116 -2.70 5.44 -3.11
C GLY A 116 -1.51 4.49 -3.15
N ASP A 117 -1.72 3.17 -2.93
CA ASP A 117 -0.73 2.09 -2.84
C ASP A 117 0.20 2.19 -1.61
N CYS A 118 1.07 1.19 -1.43
CA CYS A 118 2.00 1.12 -0.29
C CYS A 118 2.97 2.32 -0.28
N PRO A 119 3.02 3.10 0.81
CA PRO A 119 3.90 4.27 0.91
C PRO A 119 5.39 3.96 0.77
N VAL A 120 5.82 2.75 1.14
CA VAL A 120 7.22 2.31 0.93
C VAL A 120 7.49 2.00 -0.55
N LYS A 121 6.50 1.54 -1.30
CA LYS A 121 6.64 1.21 -2.73
C LYS A 121 6.43 2.43 -3.65
N THR A 122 5.68 3.42 -3.20
CA THR A 122 5.49 4.70 -3.92
C THR A 122 6.42 5.80 -3.43
N GLY A 123 7.05 5.63 -2.27
CA GLY A 123 8.05 6.56 -1.76
C GLY A 123 9.35 6.49 -2.55
N SER A 124 10.03 7.62 -2.65
CA SER A 124 11.37 7.73 -3.23
C SER A 124 12.15 8.76 -2.42
N THR A 125 13.47 8.62 -2.28
CA THR A 125 14.33 9.59 -1.59
C THR A 125 14.25 11.00 -2.19
N ALA A 126 13.92 11.13 -3.47
CA ALA A 126 13.72 12.42 -4.13
C ALA A 126 12.58 13.25 -3.50
N ASP A 127 12.73 14.57 -3.57
CA ASP A 127 11.66 15.49 -3.20
C ASP A 127 10.41 15.23 -4.04
N ASN A 128 9.24 15.26 -3.39
CA ASN A 128 7.96 14.95 -4.02
C ASN A 128 7.89 13.57 -4.71
N GLY A 129 8.76 12.63 -4.33
CA GLY A 129 8.77 11.28 -4.89
C GLY A 129 7.44 10.55 -4.74
N HIS A 130 6.69 10.83 -3.66
CA HIS A 130 5.34 10.29 -3.43
C HIS A 130 4.33 10.76 -4.48
N LEU A 131 4.58 11.85 -5.20
CA LEU A 131 3.66 12.34 -6.23
C LEU A 131 3.81 11.59 -7.56
N GLN A 132 4.83 10.76 -7.72
CA GLN A 132 5.09 10.06 -8.98
C GLN A 132 4.30 8.75 -9.08
N PHE A 133 3.77 8.45 -10.26
CA PHE A 133 3.22 7.14 -10.57
C PHE A 133 4.34 6.21 -11.05
N SER A 134 4.31 4.96 -10.61
CA SER A 134 5.23 3.92 -11.05
C SER A 134 4.49 2.87 -11.86
N GLY A 135 5.21 1.97 -12.52
CA GLY A 135 4.60 0.83 -13.22
C GLY A 135 3.76 -0.08 -12.30
N ARG A 136 3.91 0.02 -10.97
CA ARG A 136 3.04 -0.66 -10.01
C ARG A 136 1.63 -0.06 -10.00
N CYS A 137 1.47 1.24 -10.26
CA CYS A 137 0.16 1.87 -10.45
C CYS A 137 -0.58 1.24 -11.62
N ASP A 138 0.09 1.09 -12.77
CA ASP A 138 -0.49 0.44 -13.95
C ASP A 138 -0.86 -1.02 -13.68
N LEU A 139 0.01 -1.74 -12.96
CA LEU A 139 -0.27 -3.11 -12.53
C LEU A 139 -1.50 -3.20 -11.61
N ASN A 140 -1.58 -2.33 -10.60
CA ASN A 140 -2.72 -2.29 -9.67
C ASN A 140 -4.03 -2.00 -10.43
N ARG A 141 -4.01 -1.06 -11.39
CA ARG A 141 -5.16 -0.76 -12.27
C ARG A 141 -5.54 -1.97 -13.12
N CYS A 142 -4.56 -2.60 -13.77
CA CYS A 142 -4.79 -3.78 -14.58
C CYS A 142 -5.46 -4.90 -13.77
N LEU A 143 -4.84 -5.30 -12.65
CA LEU A 143 -5.33 -6.37 -11.80
C LEU A 143 -6.69 -6.05 -11.19
N THR A 144 -6.88 -4.82 -10.68
CA THR A 144 -8.18 -4.43 -10.09
C THR A 144 -9.30 -4.51 -11.14
N ARG A 145 -9.06 -4.06 -12.38
CA ARG A 145 -10.03 -4.18 -13.47
C ARG A 145 -10.38 -5.64 -13.76
N GLU A 146 -9.37 -6.48 -13.95
CA GLU A 146 -9.54 -7.90 -14.30
C GLU A 146 -10.25 -8.68 -13.20
N LEU A 147 -9.97 -8.36 -11.94
CA LEU A 147 -10.66 -8.97 -10.81
C LEU A 147 -12.10 -8.46 -10.73
N LEU A 148 -12.36 -7.15 -10.83
CA LEU A 148 -13.73 -6.61 -10.81
C LEU A 148 -14.60 -7.24 -11.90
N ILE A 149 -14.07 -7.48 -13.10
CA ILE A 149 -14.79 -8.17 -14.17
C ILE A 149 -15.19 -9.59 -13.75
N ARG A 150 -14.31 -10.33 -13.06
CA ARG A 150 -14.62 -11.68 -12.54
C ARG A 150 -15.72 -11.62 -11.48
N TYR A 151 -15.60 -10.73 -10.50
CA TYR A 151 -16.63 -10.53 -9.48
C TYR A 151 -17.99 -10.15 -10.09
N LEU A 152 -18.01 -9.30 -11.12
CA LEU A 152 -19.23 -8.94 -11.83
C LEU A 152 -19.81 -10.15 -12.58
N ALA A 153 -18.98 -10.97 -13.21
CA ALA A 153 -19.44 -12.18 -13.91
C ALA A 153 -20.01 -13.23 -12.95
N GLU A 154 -19.42 -13.40 -11.76
CA GLU A 154 -19.91 -14.28 -10.71
C GLU A 154 -21.22 -13.77 -10.07
N GLY A 155 -21.42 -12.45 -10.03
CA GLY A 155 -22.57 -11.79 -9.39
C GLY A 155 -23.69 -11.37 -10.35
N ASP A 156 -23.87 -12.04 -11.50
CA ASP A 156 -24.89 -11.69 -12.51
C ASP A 156 -24.86 -10.21 -12.93
N GLY A 157 -23.66 -9.64 -13.04
CA GLY A 157 -23.41 -8.24 -13.40
C GLY A 157 -23.40 -7.27 -12.21
N LEU A 158 -23.52 -7.75 -10.97
CA LEU A 158 -23.51 -6.93 -9.76
C LEU A 158 -22.29 -7.26 -8.88
N TRP A 159 -21.47 -6.25 -8.59
CA TRP A 159 -20.42 -6.35 -7.58
C TRP A 159 -20.99 -5.94 -6.22
N GLN A 160 -20.86 -6.81 -5.21
CA GLN A 160 -21.51 -6.64 -3.91
C GLN A 160 -20.65 -5.99 -2.82
N GLY A 161 -19.45 -5.52 -3.15
CA GLY A 161 -18.51 -4.98 -2.16
C GLY A 161 -17.50 -6.03 -1.75
#